data_AF-A0A917J0V2-F1
#
_entry.id   AF-A0A917J0V2-F1
#
_cell.length_a   1.000
_cell.length_b   1.000
_cell.length_c   1.000
_cell.angle_alpha   90.00
_cell.angle_beta   90.00
_cell.angle_gamma   90.00
#
_symmetry.space_group_name_H-M   'P 1'
#
loop_
_entity.id
_entity.type
_entity.pdbx_description
1 polymer ?
#
loop_
_entity_poly.entity_id
_entity_poly.type
_entity_poly.pdbx_seq_one_letter_code
_entity_poly.pdbx_strand_id
1 'polypeptide(L)'
;MKKFPGFFPRKEADKVLWFRNYALKLEQLGTVGSKGAEEIQYQINLARKVANVIEETNTVKNEYRSKVEEKDALIVAAEKEIGIMALYIKKVWGENEGLAHSLGIVGGSQQMDKNELRPEITVELANKAVRIMFKKQYTHGIAVYGRLRGEYDWTFLGNEVTSPFWDKRPLQKEFVAEMREYQARCTINMQEVGHFSSIASVVVG
;
A
#
# COMPACT_ATOMS: atom_id res chain seq x y z
N MET A 1 2.60 17.57 -41.27
CA MET A 1 1.87 18.85 -41.08
C MET A 1 2.88 19.97 -40.86
N LYS A 2 2.85 21.04 -41.66
CA LYS A 2 3.66 22.24 -41.41
C LYS A 2 3.15 22.89 -40.11
N LYS A 3 4.02 23.03 -39.10
CA LYS A 3 3.68 23.71 -37.85
C LYS A 3 3.57 25.22 -38.13
N PHE A 4 2.49 25.86 -37.70
CA PHE A 4 2.37 27.32 -37.74
C PHE A 4 3.54 27.97 -36.96
N PRO A 5 4.08 29.11 -37.42
CA PRO A 5 5.25 29.72 -36.82
C PRO A 5 4.97 30.20 -35.39
N GLY A 6 5.93 29.96 -34.48
CA GLY A 6 6.24 30.72 -33.26
C GLY A 6 5.23 30.90 -32.12
N PHE A 7 3.93 30.98 -32.37
CA PHE A 7 2.98 31.55 -31.39
C PHE A 7 2.53 30.58 -30.31
N PHE A 8 2.55 29.28 -30.59
CA PHE A 8 2.03 28.27 -29.68
C PHE A 8 3.12 27.77 -28.73
N PRO A 9 2.86 27.74 -27.40
CA PRO A 9 3.78 27.15 -26.44
C PRO A 9 4.07 25.67 -26.75
N ARG A 10 5.22 25.18 -26.31
CA ARG A 10 5.63 23.78 -26.53
C ARG A 10 4.96 22.84 -25.53
N LYS A 11 4.95 23.21 -24.23
CA LYS A 11 4.39 22.38 -23.16
C LYS A 11 2.86 22.42 -23.19
N GLU A 12 2.24 21.30 -22.87
CA GLU A 12 0.76 21.18 -22.87
C GLU A 12 0.11 22.10 -21.83
N ALA A 13 0.68 22.19 -20.62
CA ALA A 13 0.20 23.12 -19.59
C ALA A 13 0.20 24.58 -20.08
N ASP A 14 1.29 25.00 -20.72
CA ASP A 14 1.40 26.35 -21.28
C ASP A 14 0.42 26.56 -22.45
N LYS A 15 0.14 25.53 -23.25
CA LYS A 15 -0.88 25.60 -24.32
C LYS A 15 -2.28 25.78 -23.74
N VAL A 16 -2.63 25.07 -22.67
CA VAL A 16 -3.93 25.25 -22.00
C VAL A 16 -4.10 26.70 -21.57
N LEU A 17 -3.09 27.27 -20.89
CA LEU A 17 -3.11 28.68 -20.48
C LEU A 17 -3.23 29.63 -21.67
N TRP A 18 -2.48 29.37 -22.74
CA TRP A 18 -2.53 30.18 -23.96
C TRP A 18 -3.92 30.15 -24.61
N PHE A 19 -4.51 28.97 -24.81
CA PHE A 19 -5.84 28.84 -25.44
C PHE A 19 -6.96 29.44 -24.58
N ARG A 20 -6.90 29.28 -23.25
CA ARG A 20 -7.84 29.91 -22.32
C ARG A 20 -7.77 31.43 -22.39
N ASN A 21 -6.56 31.98 -22.36
CA ASN A 21 -6.35 33.43 -22.44
C ASN A 21 -6.77 33.97 -23.82
N TYR A 22 -6.44 33.28 -24.91
CA TYR A 22 -6.85 33.64 -26.27
C TYR A 22 -8.38 33.72 -26.40
N ALA A 23 -9.09 32.68 -25.94
CA ALA A 23 -10.55 32.67 -25.95
C ALA A 23 -11.14 33.83 -25.13
N LEU A 24 -10.65 34.04 -23.90
CA LEU A 24 -11.11 35.13 -23.03
C LEU A 24 -10.89 36.51 -23.66
N LYS A 25 -9.72 36.74 -24.27
CA LYS A 25 -9.39 38.02 -24.90
C LYS A 25 -10.19 38.27 -26.17
N LEU A 26 -10.46 37.24 -26.97
CA LEU A 26 -11.36 37.37 -28.12
C LEU A 26 -12.79 37.73 -27.71
N GLU A 27 -13.30 37.13 -26.63
CA GLU A 27 -14.63 37.48 -26.10
C GLU A 27 -14.68 38.94 -25.64
N GLN A 28 -13.63 39.43 -24.98
CA GLN A 28 -13.53 40.82 -24.53
C GLN A 28 -13.45 41.82 -25.69
N LEU A 29 -12.81 41.44 -26.81
CA LEU A 29 -12.64 42.32 -27.97
C LEU A 29 -13.91 42.42 -28.83
N GLY A 30 -14.71 41.36 -28.93
CA GLY A 30 -15.96 41.31 -29.68
C GLY A 30 -15.81 41.33 -31.21
N THR A 31 -14.90 42.13 -31.76
CA THR A 31 -14.55 42.19 -33.20
C THR A 31 -13.04 42.26 -33.38
N VAL A 32 -12.53 41.68 -34.47
CA VAL A 32 -11.11 41.77 -34.84
C VAL A 32 -11.01 42.11 -36.33
N GLY A 33 -10.72 43.38 -36.62
CA GLY A 33 -10.65 43.88 -37.99
C GLY A 33 -11.98 43.69 -38.73
N SER A 34 -11.93 43.12 -39.92
CA SER A 34 -13.11 42.83 -40.76
C SER A 34 -13.73 41.45 -40.49
N LYS A 35 -13.30 40.73 -39.45
CA LYS A 35 -13.84 39.40 -39.14
C LYS A 35 -15.21 39.49 -38.47
N GLY A 36 -16.16 38.73 -39.01
CA GLY A 36 -17.52 38.64 -38.48
C GLY A 36 -17.60 37.87 -37.16
N ALA A 37 -18.72 38.05 -36.44
CA ALA A 37 -18.96 37.44 -35.12
C ALA A 37 -18.90 35.91 -35.13
N GLU A 38 -19.36 35.26 -36.20
CA GLU A 38 -19.34 33.79 -36.32
C GLU A 38 -17.92 33.22 -36.34
N GLU A 39 -17.00 33.87 -37.06
CA GLU A 39 -15.61 33.42 -37.15
C GLU A 39 -14.90 33.58 -35.80
N ILE A 40 -15.17 34.66 -35.08
CA ILE A 40 -14.65 34.90 -33.74
C ILE A 40 -15.17 33.84 -32.76
N GLN A 41 -16.48 33.56 -32.81
CA GLN A 41 -17.08 32.54 -31.95
C GLN A 41 -16.54 31.13 -32.24
N TYR A 42 -16.28 30.81 -33.50
CA TYR A 42 -15.63 29.56 -33.88
C TYR A 42 -14.23 29.42 -33.24
N GLN A 43 -13.41 30.47 -33.29
CA GLN A 43 -12.07 30.47 -32.68
C GLN A 43 -12.13 30.31 -31.15
N ILE A 44 -13.05 31.00 -30.49
CA ILE A 44 -13.29 30.87 -29.04
C ILE A 44 -13.64 29.42 -28.67
N ASN A 45 -14.60 28.84 -29.39
CA ASN A 45 -15.07 27.48 -29.14
C ASN A 45 -13.96 26.45 -29.37
N LEU A 46 -13.18 26.61 -30.44
CA LEU A 46 -12.05 25.73 -30.75
C LEU A 46 -10.97 25.80 -29.66
N ALA A 47 -10.57 27.00 -29.25
CA ALA A 47 -9.57 27.19 -28.21
C ALA A 47 -10.00 26.57 -26.87
N ARG A 48 -11.26 26.78 -26.46
CA ARG A 48 -11.83 26.14 -25.26
C ARG A 48 -11.83 24.62 -25.37
N LYS A 49 -12.27 24.08 -26.51
CA LYS A 49 -12.32 22.63 -26.73
C LYS A 49 -10.93 22.00 -26.63
N VAL A 50 -9.92 22.61 -27.25
CA VAL A 50 -8.53 22.11 -27.17
C VAL A 50 -8.02 22.14 -25.74
N ALA A 51 -8.25 23.24 -25.00
CA ALA A 51 -7.85 23.35 -23.60
C ALA A 51 -8.50 22.24 -22.74
N ASN A 52 -9.83 22.06 -22.86
CA ASN A 52 -10.57 21.03 -22.13
C ASN A 52 -10.03 19.62 -22.42
N VAL A 53 -9.85 19.26 -23.70
CA VAL A 53 -9.39 17.92 -24.08
C VAL A 53 -7.99 17.62 -23.53
N ILE A 54 -7.10 18.61 -23.50
CA ILE A 54 -5.76 18.44 -22.92
C ILE A 54 -5.86 18.19 -21.40
N GLU A 55 -6.68 18.98 -20.69
CA GLU A 55 -6.91 18.81 -19.25
C GLU A 55 -7.52 17.44 -18.93
N GLU A 56 -8.60 17.05 -19.62
CA GLU A 56 -9.25 15.74 -19.50
C GLU A 56 -8.27 14.59 -19.76
N THR A 57 -7.44 14.70 -20.80
CA THR A 57 -6.40 13.70 -21.11
C THR A 57 -5.39 13.58 -19.96
N ASN A 58 -5.00 14.70 -19.36
CA ASN A 58 -4.06 14.67 -18.23
C ASN A 58 -4.69 14.09 -16.97
N THR A 59 -5.98 14.33 -16.72
CA THR A 59 -6.75 13.67 -15.66
C THR A 59 -6.73 12.16 -15.85
N VAL A 60 -7.11 11.67 -17.03
CA VAL A 60 -7.14 10.22 -17.33
C VAL A 60 -5.74 9.59 -17.23
N LYS A 61 -4.67 10.29 -17.66
CA LYS A 61 -3.29 9.80 -17.49
C LYS A 61 -2.90 9.64 -16.02
N ASN A 62 -3.29 10.60 -15.18
CA ASN A 62 -3.01 10.55 -13.74
C ASN A 62 -3.80 9.43 -13.06
N GLU A 63 -5.09 9.27 -13.42
CA GLU A 63 -5.93 8.18 -12.94
C GLU A 63 -5.38 6.82 -13.36
N TYR A 64 -4.97 6.66 -14.63
CA TYR A 64 -4.34 5.44 -15.12
C TYR A 64 -3.07 5.10 -14.31
N ARG A 65 -2.19 6.07 -14.10
CA ARG A 65 -0.97 5.85 -13.29
C ARG A 65 -1.31 5.40 -11.87
N SER A 66 -2.27 6.08 -11.22
CA SER A 66 -2.73 5.70 -9.88
C SER A 66 -3.32 4.29 -9.86
N LYS A 67 -4.10 3.91 -10.88
CA LYS A 67 -4.66 2.56 -10.99
C LYS A 67 -3.61 1.49 -11.23
N VAL A 68 -2.55 1.79 -11.97
CA VAL A 68 -1.41 0.87 -12.14
C VAL A 68 -0.70 0.65 -10.82
N GLU A 69 -0.41 1.72 -10.07
CA GLU A 69 0.21 1.63 -8.74
C GLU A 69 -0.65 0.82 -7.76
N GLU A 70 -1.96 1.07 -7.73
CA GLU A 70 -2.93 0.32 -6.91
C GLU A 70 -2.95 -1.16 -7.30
N LYS A 71 -3.04 -1.47 -8.59
CA LYS A 71 -3.06 -2.83 -9.13
C LYS A 71 -1.78 -3.58 -8.79
N ASP A 72 -0.61 -2.98 -9.00
CA ASP A 72 0.68 -3.61 -8.70
C ASP A 72 0.84 -3.88 -7.19
N ALA A 73 0.44 -2.93 -6.33
CA ALA A 73 0.46 -3.12 -4.88
C ALA A 73 -0.50 -4.25 -4.41
N LEU A 74 -1.70 -4.30 -4.99
CA LEU A 74 -2.69 -5.34 -4.67
C LEU A 74 -2.23 -6.73 -5.13
N ILE A 75 -1.59 -6.85 -6.30
CA ILE A 75 -1.06 -8.14 -6.78
C ILE A 75 -0.03 -8.68 -5.79
N VAL A 76 0.95 -7.86 -5.38
CA VAL A 76 1.99 -8.29 -4.43
C VAL A 76 1.39 -8.71 -3.08
N ALA A 77 0.40 -7.97 -2.58
CA ALA A 77 -0.28 -8.31 -1.34
C ALA A 77 -1.10 -9.60 -1.46
N ALA A 78 -1.84 -9.76 -2.55
CA ALA A 78 -2.67 -10.92 -2.83
C ALA A 78 -1.84 -12.19 -3.03
N GLU A 79 -0.78 -12.14 -3.82
CA GLU A 79 0.13 -13.27 -4.06
C GLU A 79 0.73 -13.79 -2.74
N LYS A 80 1.09 -12.89 -1.83
CA LYS A 80 1.61 -13.26 -0.52
C LYS A 80 0.56 -13.98 0.34
N GLU A 81 -0.60 -13.37 0.55
CA GLU A 81 -1.62 -13.93 1.46
C GLU A 81 -2.32 -15.16 0.86
N ILE A 82 -2.68 -15.12 -0.42
CA ILE A 82 -3.28 -16.25 -1.14
C ILE A 82 -2.25 -17.38 -1.29
N GLY A 83 -0.99 -17.07 -1.55
CA GLY A 83 0.09 -18.07 -1.65
C GLY A 83 0.27 -18.87 -0.36
N ILE A 84 0.21 -18.21 0.80
CA ILE A 84 0.23 -18.89 2.11
C ILE A 84 -0.94 -19.87 2.24
N MET A 85 -2.14 -19.44 1.85
CA MET A 85 -3.32 -20.31 1.88
C MET A 85 -3.21 -21.48 0.89
N ALA A 86 -2.68 -21.25 -0.31
CA ALA A 86 -2.47 -22.27 -1.32
C ALA A 86 -1.51 -23.36 -0.84
N LEU A 87 -0.40 -22.97 -0.18
CA LEU A 87 0.52 -23.91 0.46
C LEU A 87 -0.17 -24.74 1.56
N TYR A 88 -1.04 -24.11 2.34
CA TYR A 88 -1.82 -24.80 3.36
C TYR A 88 -2.80 -25.82 2.76
N ILE A 89 -3.56 -25.42 1.74
CA ILE A 89 -4.50 -26.29 1.02
C ILE A 89 -3.78 -27.54 0.49
N LYS A 90 -2.62 -27.34 -0.16
CA LYS A 90 -1.81 -28.46 -0.67
C LYS A 90 -1.33 -29.39 0.45
N LYS A 91 -0.99 -28.85 1.63
CA LYS A 91 -0.60 -29.65 2.79
C LYS A 91 -1.76 -30.47 3.37
N VAL A 92 -2.95 -29.88 3.51
CA VAL A 92 -4.09 -30.52 4.19
C VAL A 92 -4.77 -31.55 3.31
N TRP A 93 -4.99 -31.23 2.04
CA TRP A 93 -5.66 -32.15 1.11
C TRP A 93 -4.71 -33.19 0.53
N GLY A 94 -3.42 -33.10 0.86
CA GLY A 94 -2.37 -33.99 0.37
C GLY A 94 -2.00 -33.68 -1.07
N GLU A 95 -0.86 -34.24 -1.51
CA GLU A 95 -0.38 -34.07 -2.89
C GLU A 95 -1.27 -34.72 -3.94
N ASN A 96 -2.32 -35.46 -3.56
CA ASN A 96 -3.32 -36.02 -4.47
C ASN A 96 -4.34 -34.96 -4.93
N GLU A 97 -3.80 -33.92 -5.54
CA GLU A 97 -4.15 -33.25 -6.80
C GLU A 97 -5.60 -32.93 -7.18
N GLY A 98 -6.66 -33.65 -6.80
CA GLY A 98 -8.00 -33.37 -7.34
C GLY A 98 -8.52 -31.97 -7.01
N LEU A 99 -8.56 -31.62 -5.72
CA LEU A 99 -9.15 -30.36 -5.26
C LEU A 99 -8.19 -29.17 -5.39
N ALA A 100 -6.90 -29.34 -5.10
CA ALA A 100 -5.93 -28.26 -5.27
C ALA A 100 -5.72 -27.88 -6.75
N HIS A 101 -5.71 -28.87 -7.66
CA HIS A 101 -5.63 -28.62 -9.10
C HIS A 101 -6.91 -27.95 -9.63
N SER A 102 -8.09 -28.31 -9.09
CA SER A 102 -9.35 -27.62 -9.44
C SER A 102 -9.35 -26.13 -9.08
N LEU A 103 -8.55 -25.73 -8.08
CA LEU A 103 -8.33 -24.34 -7.69
C LEU A 103 -7.20 -23.66 -8.47
N GLY A 104 -6.57 -24.34 -9.43
CA GLY A 104 -5.43 -23.84 -10.19
C GLY A 104 -4.12 -23.77 -9.40
N ILE A 105 -4.04 -24.40 -8.23
CA ILE A 105 -2.83 -24.45 -7.40
C ILE A 105 -1.90 -25.53 -7.99
N VAL A 106 -1.10 -25.14 -8.97
CA VAL A 106 -0.16 -26.02 -9.70
C VAL A 106 1.28 -25.58 -9.41
N GLY A 107 2.17 -26.54 -9.11
CA GLY A 107 3.59 -26.28 -8.88
C GLY A 107 4.15 -26.94 -7.62
N GLY A 108 5.49 -26.99 -7.54
CA GLY A 108 6.22 -27.54 -6.39
C GLY A 108 6.09 -26.62 -5.17
N SER A 109 5.90 -27.20 -3.99
CA SER A 109 6.10 -26.45 -2.74
C SER A 109 7.60 -26.24 -2.59
N GLN A 110 8.07 -25.00 -2.67
CA GLN A 110 9.42 -24.69 -2.21
C GLN A 110 9.47 -25.11 -0.74
N GLN A 111 10.34 -26.05 -0.39
CA GLN A 111 10.49 -26.47 1.00
C GLN A 111 11.15 -25.33 1.75
N MET A 112 10.34 -24.48 2.36
CA MET A 112 10.80 -23.53 3.36
C MET A 112 11.12 -24.32 4.61
N ASP A 113 12.39 -24.29 5.06
CA ASP A 113 12.75 -24.93 6.32
C ASP A 113 12.08 -24.15 7.47
N LYS A 114 11.11 -24.80 8.10
CA LYS A 114 10.33 -24.21 9.19
C LYS A 114 11.20 -23.89 10.40
N ASN A 115 12.33 -24.57 10.54
CA ASN A 115 13.23 -24.37 11.68
C ASN A 115 14.01 -23.06 11.56
N GLU A 116 14.23 -22.55 10.35
CA GLU A 116 14.98 -21.31 10.12
C GLU A 116 14.13 -20.04 10.23
N LEU A 117 12.81 -20.17 10.32
CA LEU A 117 11.88 -19.05 10.35
C LEU A 117 12.07 -18.20 11.61
N ARG A 118 12.21 -16.88 11.43
CA ARG A 118 12.38 -15.95 12.54
C ARG A 118 11.67 -14.63 12.25
N PRO A 119 10.58 -14.28 12.95
CA PRO A 119 9.88 -13.05 12.65
C PRO A 119 10.74 -11.83 13.04
N GLU A 120 10.58 -10.74 12.29
CA GLU A 120 11.12 -9.44 12.68
C GLU A 120 10.02 -8.65 13.41
N ILE A 121 10.36 -8.06 14.55
CA ILE A 121 9.43 -7.20 15.30
C ILE A 121 10.03 -5.82 15.55
N THR A 122 9.17 -4.82 15.61
CA THR A 122 9.51 -3.44 16.00
C THR A 122 8.44 -2.94 16.96
N VAL A 123 8.86 -2.33 18.07
CA VAL A 123 7.95 -1.89 19.13
C VAL A 123 8.05 -0.39 19.34
N GLU A 124 6.91 0.24 19.57
CA GLU A 124 6.83 1.66 19.91
C GLU A 124 5.62 1.92 20.82
N LEU A 125 5.63 3.04 21.54
CA LEU A 125 4.47 3.51 22.28
C LEU A 125 3.59 4.36 21.36
N ALA A 126 2.33 3.96 21.18
CA ALA A 126 1.36 4.70 20.38
C ALA A 126 -0.02 4.68 21.05
N ASN A 127 -0.68 5.83 21.16
CA ASN A 127 -2.03 5.94 21.73
C ASN A 127 -2.19 5.29 23.12
N LYS A 128 -1.19 5.47 24.01
CA LYS A 128 -1.15 4.88 25.37
C LYS A 128 -1.10 3.34 25.41
N ALA A 129 -0.80 2.69 24.29
CA ALA A 129 -0.59 1.25 24.20
C ALA A 129 0.73 0.97 23.49
N VAL A 130 1.28 -0.23 23.65
CA VAL A 130 2.46 -0.63 22.89
C VAL A 130 2.00 -1.21 21.55
N ARG A 131 2.48 -0.61 20.47
CA ARG A 131 2.28 -1.06 19.10
C ARG A 131 3.45 -1.94 18.70
N ILE A 132 3.16 -3.18 18.31
CA ILE A 132 4.14 -4.17 17.87
C ILE A 132 3.92 -4.43 16.39
N MET A 133 4.77 -3.85 15.56
CA MET A 133 4.83 -4.09 14.12
C MET A 133 5.65 -5.34 13.85
N PHE A 134 5.26 -6.16 12.87
CA PHE A 134 5.98 -7.40 12.59
C PHE A 134 5.99 -7.83 11.12
N LYS A 135 7.01 -8.62 10.75
CA LYS A 135 7.08 -9.37 9.49
C LYS A 135 7.12 -10.87 9.78
N LYS A 136 6.11 -11.59 9.29
CA LYS A 136 5.86 -13.01 9.55
C LYS A 136 6.54 -14.00 8.58
N GLN A 137 7.58 -13.60 7.82
CA GLN A 137 8.38 -14.44 6.89
C GLN A 137 7.60 -15.60 6.20
N TYR A 138 6.63 -15.28 5.35
CA TYR A 138 5.77 -16.25 4.62
C TYR A 138 4.95 -17.22 5.50
N THR A 139 4.76 -16.94 6.78
CA THR A 139 3.88 -17.71 7.67
C THR A 139 2.53 -17.02 7.88
N HIS A 140 1.58 -17.75 8.47
CA HIS A 140 0.20 -17.29 8.64
C HIS A 140 0.10 -16.14 9.64
N GLY A 141 0.80 -16.24 10.77
CA GLY A 141 0.78 -15.20 11.82
C GLY A 141 2.02 -15.24 12.70
N ILE A 142 1.92 -14.58 13.85
CA ILE A 142 2.91 -14.65 14.92
C ILE A 142 2.23 -14.91 16.27
N ALA A 143 2.97 -15.55 17.17
CA ALA A 143 2.68 -15.62 18.60
C ALA A 143 3.53 -14.56 19.30
N VAL A 144 2.89 -13.65 20.04
CA VAL A 144 3.55 -12.53 20.72
C VAL A 144 3.71 -12.86 22.20
N TYR A 145 4.91 -12.61 22.69
CA TYR A 145 5.28 -12.78 24.10
C TYR A 145 5.80 -11.45 24.65
N GLY A 146 5.52 -11.18 25.92
CA GLY A 146 6.03 -10.01 26.61
C GLY A 146 6.36 -10.27 28.07
N ARG A 147 7.26 -9.45 28.61
CA ARG A 147 7.66 -9.44 30.02
C ARG A 147 8.11 -8.05 30.45
N LEU A 148 8.22 -7.82 31.74
CA LEU A 148 8.95 -6.66 32.26
C LEU A 148 10.45 -6.94 32.27
N ARG A 149 11.25 -5.91 32.03
CA ARG A 149 12.71 -6.05 32.06
C ARG A 149 13.17 -6.51 33.45
N GLY A 150 13.90 -7.62 33.47
CA GLY A 150 14.37 -8.27 34.71
C GLY A 150 13.53 -9.46 35.15
N GLU A 151 12.34 -9.68 34.56
CA GLU A 151 11.61 -10.93 34.72
C GLU A 151 12.27 -12.05 33.91
N TYR A 152 12.26 -13.26 34.47
CA TYR A 152 12.79 -14.43 33.79
C TYR A 152 11.79 -14.96 32.76
N ASP A 153 10.52 -15.06 33.15
CA ASP A 153 9.46 -15.70 32.38
C ASP A 153 8.86 -14.79 31.31
N TRP A 154 8.52 -15.39 30.18
CA TRP A 154 7.80 -14.73 29.09
C TRP A 154 6.31 -15.05 29.17
N THR A 155 5.48 -14.02 29.18
CA THR A 155 4.02 -14.18 29.16
C THR A 155 3.52 -14.18 27.72
N PHE A 156 2.75 -15.20 27.35
CA PHE A 156 2.03 -15.20 26.07
C PHE A 156 0.93 -14.13 26.08
N LEU A 157 0.97 -13.22 25.11
CA LEU A 157 0.03 -12.10 25.01
C LEU A 157 -1.09 -12.38 24.00
N GLY A 158 -0.79 -13.12 22.93
CA GLY A 158 -1.77 -13.43 21.89
C GLY A 158 -1.14 -13.84 20.58
N ASN A 159 -1.99 -14.31 19.66
CA ASN A 159 -1.64 -14.54 18.27
C ASN A 159 -2.17 -13.39 17.42
N GLU A 160 -1.43 -13.04 16.37
CA GLU A 160 -1.85 -12.05 15.39
C GLU A 160 -1.49 -12.47 13.97
N VAL A 161 -2.44 -12.31 13.05
CA VAL A 161 -2.28 -12.60 11.63
C VAL A 161 -1.88 -11.34 10.88
N THR A 162 -2.37 -10.19 11.33
CA THR A 162 -2.21 -8.90 10.64
C THR A 162 -1.52 -7.89 11.54
N SER A 163 -0.36 -7.39 11.11
CA SER A 163 0.34 -6.32 11.83
C SER A 163 -0.50 -5.04 11.87
N PRO A 164 -0.54 -4.28 12.99
CA PRO A 164 0.18 -4.51 14.25
C PRO A 164 -0.59 -5.32 15.30
N PHE A 165 0.16 -5.90 16.25
CA PHE A 165 -0.39 -6.34 17.55
C PHE A 165 -0.36 -5.19 18.56
N TRP A 166 -1.38 -5.09 19.41
CA TRP A 166 -1.51 -4.05 20.42
C TRP A 166 -1.46 -4.63 21.84
N ASP A 167 -0.41 -4.35 22.60
CA ASP A 167 -0.39 -4.62 24.04
C ASP A 167 -1.02 -3.43 24.79
N LYS A 168 -2.21 -3.70 25.34
CA LYS A 168 -3.03 -2.74 26.11
C LYS A 168 -2.99 -2.98 27.61
N ARG A 169 -2.08 -3.84 28.10
CA ARG A 169 -1.96 -4.09 29.55
C ARG A 169 -1.64 -2.78 30.27
N PRO A 170 -2.31 -2.46 31.39
CA PRO A 170 -1.99 -1.28 32.19
C PRO A 170 -0.58 -1.40 32.80
N LEU A 171 -0.05 -0.30 33.33
CA LEU A 171 1.17 -0.32 34.14
C LEU A 171 0.99 -1.24 35.34
N GLN A 172 2.03 -1.96 35.74
CA GLN A 172 1.96 -2.81 36.94
C GLN A 172 1.89 -1.98 38.22
N LYS A 173 2.51 -0.79 38.21
CA LYS A 173 2.45 0.21 39.28
C LYS A 173 2.01 1.54 38.68
N GLU A 174 0.94 2.12 39.23
CA GLU A 174 0.44 3.40 38.75
C GLU A 174 1.53 4.48 38.85
N PHE A 175 1.64 5.29 37.79
CA PHE A 175 2.57 6.42 37.68
C PHE A 175 4.07 6.06 37.73
N VAL A 176 4.42 4.77 37.61
CA VAL A 176 5.82 4.33 37.53
C VAL A 176 6.09 3.81 36.12
N ALA A 177 7.07 4.43 35.45
CA ALA A 177 7.50 3.96 34.15
C ALA A 177 8.11 2.56 34.25
N GLU A 178 7.77 1.69 33.30
CA GLU A 178 8.25 0.31 33.23
C GLU A 178 8.83 0.03 31.84
N MET A 179 9.89 -0.78 31.80
CA MET A 179 10.49 -1.21 30.54
C MET A 179 9.92 -2.56 30.15
N ARG A 180 9.17 -2.61 29.05
CA ARG A 180 8.58 -3.83 28.51
C ARG A 180 9.47 -4.40 27.43
N GLU A 181 9.70 -5.71 27.49
CA GLU A 181 10.42 -6.48 26.49
C GLU A 181 9.44 -7.42 25.76
N TYR A 182 9.66 -7.58 24.47
CA TYR A 182 8.83 -8.40 23.58
C TYR A 182 9.69 -9.30 22.72
N GLN A 183 9.16 -10.49 22.44
CA GLN A 183 9.65 -11.38 21.40
C GLN A 183 8.46 -12.04 20.72
N ALA A 184 8.66 -12.51 19.49
CA ALA A 184 7.62 -13.22 18.77
C ALA A 184 8.16 -14.46 18.07
N ARG A 185 7.28 -15.40 17.77
CA ARG A 185 7.58 -16.58 16.95
C ARG A 185 6.57 -16.71 15.82
N CYS A 186 7.01 -17.15 14.65
CA CYS A 186 6.12 -17.38 13.52
C CYS A 186 5.09 -18.47 13.86
N THR A 187 3.88 -18.37 13.30
CA THR A 187 2.86 -19.41 13.45
C THR A 187 2.32 -19.89 12.11
N ILE A 188 2.14 -21.20 12.02
CA ILE A 188 1.45 -21.88 10.92
C ILE A 188 0.30 -22.64 11.56
N ASN A 189 -0.95 -22.29 11.20
CA ASN A 189 -2.16 -22.87 11.82
C ASN A 189 -2.20 -22.71 13.34
N MET A 190 -1.83 -21.53 13.86
CA MET A 190 -1.72 -21.27 15.30
C MET A 190 -0.71 -22.14 16.05
N GLN A 191 0.11 -22.92 15.34
CA GLN A 191 1.23 -23.65 15.91
C GLN A 191 2.51 -22.87 15.67
N GLU A 192 3.28 -22.70 16.73
CA GLU A 192 4.57 -22.04 16.71
C GLU A 192 5.62 -22.82 15.91
N VAL A 193 6.37 -22.11 15.07
CA VAL A 193 7.45 -22.67 14.25
C VAL A 193 8.68 -21.77 14.28
N GLY A 194 9.86 -22.39 14.16
CA GLY A 194 11.13 -21.68 14.05
C GLY A 194 11.60 -21.03 15.35
N HIS A 195 12.37 -19.96 15.21
CA HIS A 195 13.05 -19.26 16.29
C HIS A 195 12.29 -18.02 16.77
N PHE A 196 12.54 -17.64 18.02
CA PHE A 196 12.09 -16.33 18.51
C PHE A 196 12.80 -15.20 17.76
N SER A 197 12.11 -14.08 17.56
CA SER A 197 12.68 -12.83 17.08
C SER A 197 13.83 -12.35 17.98
N SER A 198 14.54 -11.31 17.55
CA SER A 198 15.31 -10.52 18.52
C SER A 198 14.37 -9.90 19.54
N ILE A 199 14.86 -9.71 20.78
CA ILE A 199 14.11 -9.01 21.82
C ILE A 199 14.01 -7.53 21.44
N ALA A 200 12.81 -6.99 21.45
CA ALA A 200 12.54 -5.58 21.26
C ALA A 200 11.99 -4.98 22.55
N SER A 201 12.37 -3.76 22.90
CA SER A 201 12.01 -3.15 24.17
C SER A 201 11.47 -1.73 24.01
N VAL A 202 10.55 -1.33 24.88
CA VAL A 202 10.02 0.04 24.93
C VAL A 202 9.77 0.45 26.38
N VAL A 203 9.93 1.74 26.66
CA VAL A 203 9.56 2.33 27.95
C VAL A 203 8.11 2.79 27.87
N VAL A 204 7.30 2.37 28.85
CA VAL A 204 5.90 2.76 29.02
C VAL A 204 5.79 3.55 30.32
N GLY A 205 5.13 4.71 30.31
CA GLY A 205 4.96 5.58 31.47
C GLY A 205 3.82 6.56 31.28
#